data_AF-A0A1H3UAV0-F1
#
_entry.id   AF-A0A1H3UAV0-F1
#
_cell.length_a   1.000
_cell.length_b   1.000
_cell.length_c   1.000
_cell.angle_alpha   90.00
_cell.angle_beta   90.00
_cell.angle_gamma   90.00
#
_symmetry.space_group_name_H-M   'P 1'
#
loop_
_entity.id
_entity.type
_entity.pdbx_description
1 polymer ?
#
loop_
_entity_poly.entity_id
_entity_poly.type
_entity_poly.pdbx_seq_one_letter_code
_entity_poly.pdbx_strand_id
1 'polypeptide(L)'
;MDPDLVAAVLAGGEKVCILQILDDHSRLDVGTYAASSENGEETWAALQQAFAGYGAPVRVLTDNGLAFSGKHRGGVVETASAS
;
A
#
# COMPACT_ATOMS: atom_id res chain seq x y z
N MET A 1 -8.75 2.65 1.76
CA MET A 1 -7.36 2.43 2.22
C MET A 1 -6.46 3.43 1.54
N ASP A 2 -5.55 4.02 2.31
CA ASP A 2 -4.61 5.08 1.93
C ASP A 2 -3.18 4.61 2.26
N PRO A 3 -2.36 4.22 1.25
CA PRO A 3 -1.00 3.74 1.46
C PRO A 3 0.01 4.89 1.47
N ASP A 4 0.61 5.15 2.63
CA ASP A 4 1.71 6.10 2.85
C ASP A 4 3.08 5.40 2.73
N LEU A 5 4.09 6.13 2.22
CA LEU A 5 5.46 5.61 2.06
C LEU A 5 6.48 6.48 2.82
N VAL A 6 7.29 5.84 3.67
CA VAL A 6 8.30 6.53 4.49
C VAL A 6 9.65 5.83 4.38
N ALA A 7 10.71 6.59 4.07
CA ALA A 7 12.07 6.05 4.10
C ALA A 7 12.56 5.84 5.54
N ALA A 8 13.13 4.67 5.83
CA ALA A 8 13.66 4.32 7.15
C ALA A 8 15.02 3.60 7.05
N VAL A 9 15.74 3.54 8.18
CA VAL A 9 16.97 2.77 8.33
C VAL A 9 16.77 1.75 9.44
N LEU A 10 16.95 0.46 9.12
CA LEU A 10 16.88 -0.62 10.09
C LEU A 10 18.09 -0.60 11.01
N ALA A 11 18.01 -1.28 12.16
CA ALA A 11 19.11 -1.36 13.12
C ALA A 11 20.45 -1.87 12.51
N GLY A 12 20.38 -2.65 11.43
CA GLY A 12 21.54 -3.13 10.66
C GLY A 12 22.13 -2.12 9.67
N GLY A 13 21.58 -0.90 9.56
CA GLY A 13 22.02 0.13 8.61
C GLY A 13 21.40 0.02 7.22
N GLU A 14 20.57 -0.99 6.96
CA GLU A 14 19.85 -1.15 5.70
C GLU A 14 18.78 -0.07 5.55
N LYS A 15 18.75 0.56 4.38
CA LYS A 15 17.70 1.51 4.00
C LYS A 15 16.52 0.76 3.43
N VAL A 16 15.33 1.07 3.93
CA VAL A 16 14.07 0.47 3.48
C VAL A 16 13.02 1.53 3.26
N CYS A 17 12.02 1.20 2.48
CA CYS A 17 10.79 1.95 2.34
C CYS A 17 9.70 1.26 3.17
N ILE A 18 9.13 1.95 4.14
CA ILE A 18 8.01 1.46 4.92
C ILE A 18 6.72 1.88 4.22
N LEU A 19 5.90 0.89 3.86
CA LEU A 19 4.56 1.09 3.34
C LEU A 19 3.57 0.90 4.48
N GLN A 20 2.79 1.93 4.77
CA GLN A 20 1.73 1.88 5.76
C GLN A 20 0.38 2.01 5.06
N ILE A 21 -0.50 1.06 5.26
CA ILE A 21 -1.84 1.06 4.69
C ILE A 21 -2.79 1.46 5.81
N LEU A 22 -3.38 2.64 5.67
CA LEU A 22 -4.32 3.16 6.64
C LEU A 22 -5.76 3.01 6.13
N ASP A 23 -6.70 2.73 7.03
CA ASP A 23 -8.11 2.95 6.74
C ASP A 23 -8.40 4.46 6.70
N ASP A 24 -9.08 4.90 5.65
CA ASP A 24 -9.28 6.33 5.38
C ASP A 24 -10.20 7.00 6.42
N HIS A 25 -11.20 6.27 6.90
CA HIS A 25 -12.19 6.80 7.84
C HIS A 25 -11.65 6.83 9.28
N SER A 26 -10.99 5.76 9.71
CA SER A 26 -10.56 5.58 11.10
C SER A 26 -9.09 5.87 11.37
N ARG A 27 -8.27 6.05 10.32
CA ARG A 27 -6.80 6.08 10.39
C ARG A 27 -6.20 4.85 11.08
N LEU A 28 -6.94 3.72 11.08
CA LEU A 28 -6.45 2.44 11.58
C LEU A 28 -5.35 1.91 10.66
N ASP A 29 -4.22 1.50 11.23
CA ASP A 29 -3.17 0.77 10.50
C ASP A 29 -3.65 -0.66 10.22
N VAL A 30 -3.90 -0.96 8.95
CA VAL A 30 -4.36 -2.26 8.46
C VAL A 30 -3.23 -3.05 7.80
N GLY A 31 -2.01 -2.52 7.77
CA GLY A 31 -0.86 -3.20 7.21
C GLY A 31 0.37 -2.31 7.17
N THR A 32 1.48 -2.82 7.72
CA THR A 32 2.80 -2.22 7.60
C THR A 32 3.75 -3.21 6.94
N TYR A 33 4.45 -2.79 5.89
CA TYR A 33 5.39 -3.61 5.12
C TYR A 33 6.71 -2.88 4.91
N ALA A 34 7.84 -3.55 5.15
CA ALA A 34 9.16 -3.02 4.86
C ALA A 34 9.63 -3.54 3.49
N ALA A 35 9.67 -2.65 2.50
CA ALA A 35 10.13 -2.90 1.16
C ALA A 35 11.58 -2.45 0.97
N SER A 36 12.28 -3.13 0.06
CA SER A 36 13.65 -2.76 -0.33
C SER A 36 13.72 -1.43 -1.08
N SER A 37 12.61 -1.03 -1.72
CA SER A 37 12.49 0.23 -2.48
C SER A 37 11.03 0.61 -2.72
N GLU A 38 10.81 1.85 -3.19
CA GLU A 38 9.51 2.32 -3.66
C GLU A 38 9.19 1.71 -5.05
N ASN A 39 8.72 0.46 -5.07
CA ASN A 39 8.32 -0.23 -6.29
C ASN A 39 6.91 -0.82 -6.19
N GLY A 40 6.24 -0.94 -7.33
CA GLY A 40 4.83 -1.37 -7.38
C GLY A 40 4.58 -2.83 -7.07
N GLU A 41 5.58 -3.71 -7.21
CA GLU A 41 5.42 -5.14 -6.93
C GLU A 41 5.33 -5.39 -5.42
N GLU A 42 6.25 -4.83 -4.64
CA GLU A 42 6.21 -4.90 -3.18
C GLU A 42 4.98 -4.18 -2.61
N THR A 43 4.59 -3.07 -3.24
CA THR A 43 3.36 -2.34 -2.89
C THR A 43 2.11 -3.19 -3.08
N TRP A 44 2.01 -3.91 -4.20
CA TRP A 44 0.88 -4.80 -4.47
C TRP A 44 0.86 -6.02 -3.53
N ALA A 45 2.02 -6.58 -3.20
CA ALA A 45 2.14 -7.65 -2.21
C ALA A 45 1.63 -7.21 -0.84
N ALA A 46 2.00 -6.01 -0.38
CA ALA A 46 1.54 -5.43 0.88
C ALA A 46 0.01 -5.24 0.91
N LEU A 47 -0.58 -4.76 -0.19
CA LEU A 47 -2.04 -4.62 -0.30
C LEU A 47 -2.76 -5.96 -0.25
N GLN A 48 -2.28 -6.97 -0.96
CA GLN A 48 -2.87 -8.31 -0.89
C GLN A 48 -2.84 -8.88 0.53
N GLN A 49 -1.75 -8.64 1.27
CA GLN A 49 -1.65 -9.05 2.66
C GLN A 49 -2.67 -8.31 3.56
N ALA A 50 -2.82 -7.00 3.37
CA ALA A 50 -3.82 -6.22 4.10
C ALA A 50 -5.25 -6.68 3.79
N PHE A 51 -5.57 -6.95 2.51
CA PHE A 51 -6.89 -7.43 2.10
C PHE A 51 -7.22 -8.81 2.68
N ALA A 52 -6.23 -9.70 2.77
CA ALA A 52 -6.42 -11.00 3.40
C ALA A 52 -6.72 -10.90 4.91
N GLY A 53 -6.17 -9.89 5.59
CA GLY A 53 -6.37 -9.68 7.03
C GLY A 53 -7.65 -8.93 7.39
N TYR A 54 -8.01 -7.90 6.60
CA TYR A 54 -9.07 -6.94 6.94
C TYR A 54 -10.25 -6.94 5.96
N GLY A 55 -10.19 -7.77 4.92
CA GLY A 55 -11.14 -7.75 3.81
C GLY A 55 -10.75 -6.75 2.72
N ALA A 56 -11.34 -6.93 1.54
CA ALA A 56 -11.11 -6.03 0.42
C ALA A 56 -11.77 -4.66 0.67
N PRO A 57 -11.05 -3.53 0.52
CA PRO A 57 -11.64 -2.21 0.65
C PRO A 57 -12.51 -1.89 -0.56
N VAL A 58 -13.55 -1.07 -0.36
CA VAL A 58 -14.42 -0.58 -1.46
C VAL A 58 -13.64 0.33 -2.42
N ARG A 59 -12.63 1.04 -1.92
CA ARG A 59 -11.77 1.93 -2.71
C ARG A 59 -10.37 2.02 -2.11
N VAL A 60 -9.37 2.02 -2.99
CA VAL A 60 -7.99 2.40 -2.67
C VAL A 60 -7.74 3.78 -3.25
N LEU A 61 -7.32 4.71 -2.39
CA LEU A 61 -6.87 6.05 -2.77
C LEU A 61 -5.36 6.09 -2.51
N THR A 62 -4.58 6.70 -3.40
CA THR A 62 -3.13 6.83 -3.22
C THR A 62 -2.65 8.07 -3.96
N ASP A 63 -1.87 8.90 -3.28
CA ASP A 63 -1.13 10.01 -3.87
C ASP A 63 0.32 9.62 -4.25
N ASN A 64 0.75 8.39 -3.91
CA ASN A 64 2.08 7.82 -4.19
C ASN A 64 2.20 7.33 -5.63
N GLY A 65 2.00 8.26 -6.55
CA GLY A 65 1.87 8.04 -7.98
C GLY A 65 3.06 7.38 -8.67
N LEU A 66 4.21 7.09 -8.05
CA LEU A 66 5.33 6.37 -8.69
C LEU A 66 5.34 4.87 -8.36
N ALA A 67 5.18 4.50 -7.09
CA ALA A 67 4.98 3.10 -6.69
C ALA A 67 3.77 2.47 -7.39
N PHE A 68 2.71 3.25 -7.59
CA PHE A 68 1.47 2.79 -8.20
C PHE A 68 1.37 3.01 -9.72
N SER A 69 2.32 3.72 -10.36
CA SER A 69 2.27 4.01 -11.82
C SER A 69 3.15 3.14 -12.72
N GLY A 70 3.79 2.08 -12.18
CA GLY A 70 4.57 1.13 -12.98
C GLY A 70 3.79 0.56 -14.19
N LYS A 71 2.46 0.50 -14.09
CA LYS A 71 1.44 0.50 -15.14
C LYS A 71 0.13 0.91 -14.44
N HIS A 72 -0.79 1.58 -15.14
CA HIS A 72 -2.06 2.15 -14.63
C HIS A 72 -1.96 3.63 -14.21
N ARG A 73 -1.99 4.48 -15.25
CA ARG A 73 -2.38 5.90 -15.16
C ARG A 73 -3.67 6.04 -14.34
N GLY A 74 -3.61 6.77 -13.23
CA GLY A 74 -4.68 7.62 -12.71
C GLY A 74 -6.11 7.08 -12.76
N GLY A 75 -6.30 5.80 -12.46
CA GLY A 75 -7.62 5.18 -12.40
C GLY A 75 -8.00 4.90 -10.96
N VAL A 76 -9.12 5.47 -10.51
CA VAL A 76 -9.87 4.88 -9.39
C VAL A 76 -10.13 3.43 -9.77
N VAL A 77 -9.51 2.49 -9.07
CA VAL A 77 -9.82 1.07 -9.25
C VAL A 77 -10.98 0.76 -8.32
N GLU A 78 -12.18 0.70 -8.89
CA GLU A 78 -13.35 0.16 -8.21
C GLU A 78 -13.22 -1.36 -8.21
N THR A 79 -13.00 -1.93 -7.02
CA THR A 79 -12.98 -3.38 -6.85
C THR A 79 -14.42 -3.88 -6.98
N ALA A 80 -14.72 -4.58 -8.07
CA ALA A 80 -16.01 -5.24 -8.25
C ALA A 80 -16.26 -6.21 -7.09
N SER A 81 -17.43 -6.10 -6.46
CA SER A 81 -17.94 -7.10 -5.52
C SER A 81 -17.93 -8.48 -6.19
N ALA A 82 -17.22 -9.42 -5.60
CA ALA A 82 -17.41 -10.83 -5.91
C ALA A 82 -18.84 -11.22 -5.46
N SER A 83 -19.67 -11.61 -6.44
CA SER A 83 -20.92 -12.35 -6.21
C SER A 83 -20.65 -13.85 -6.21
#